data_AF-A0A9P7AJE0-F1
#
_entry.id   AF-A0A9P7AJE0-F1
#
_cell.length_a   1.000
_cell.length_b   1.000
_cell.length_c   1.000
_cell.angle_alpha   90.00
_cell.angle_beta   90.00
_cell.angle_gamma   90.00
#
_symmetry.space_group_name_H-M   'P 1'
#
loop_
_entity.id
_entity.type
_entity.pdbx_description
1 polymer ?
#
loop_
_entity_poly.entity_id
_entity_poly.type
_entity_poly.pdbx_seq_one_letter_code
_entity_poly.pdbx_strand_id
1 'polypeptide(L)'
;MTVDKRSVGADNADDGRPNDRGGGARYPYPKHVWSPAGGWWARPANWRSNTVITFAGMFAIAYGVWTVSADREIRHVQPDRPIPSMMWAKQYKDQSREN
;
A
#
# COMPACT_ATOMS: atom_id res chain seq x y z
N MET A 1 -41.21 19.47 26.05
CA MET A 1 -39.89 19.39 26.71
C MET A 1 -39.10 18.33 25.95
N THR A 2 -38.34 18.76 24.95
CA THR A 2 -37.69 17.85 23.99
C THR A 2 -36.25 17.64 24.41
N VAL A 3 -35.93 16.44 24.89
CA VAL A 3 -34.56 15.94 24.93
C VAL A 3 -34.62 14.45 24.62
N ASP A 4 -34.10 14.06 23.46
CA ASP A 4 -33.50 12.72 23.34
C ASP A 4 -32.22 12.79 22.52
N LYS A 5 -31.15 12.28 23.13
CA LYS A 5 -29.76 12.45 22.76
C LYS A 5 -29.37 11.44 21.69
N ARG A 6 -29.64 11.74 20.42
CA ARG A 6 -28.91 11.10 19.31
C ARG A 6 -27.50 11.70 19.21
N SER A 7 -26.57 11.29 20.07
CA SER A 7 -25.15 11.73 19.93
C SER A 7 -24.12 10.90 20.70
N VAL A 8 -24.33 9.62 21.02
CA VAL A 8 -23.20 8.80 21.49
C VAL A 8 -23.43 7.36 21.05
N GLY A 9 -22.77 6.97 19.97
CA GLY A 9 -22.90 5.62 19.40
C GLY A 9 -21.77 5.38 18.42
N ALA A 10 -20.53 5.37 18.90
CA ALA A 10 -19.37 5.00 18.10
C ALA A 10 -18.17 4.50 18.93
N ASP A 11 -18.38 4.00 20.15
CA ASP A 11 -17.30 3.60 21.06
C ASP A 11 -17.45 2.20 21.67
N ASN A 12 -18.53 1.46 21.40
CA ASN A 12 -18.67 0.08 21.85
C ASN A 12 -18.37 -0.90 20.71
N ALA A 13 -17.08 -1.17 20.48
CA ALA A 13 -16.63 -2.35 19.76
C ALA A 13 -16.04 -3.37 20.75
N ASP A 14 -16.85 -3.72 21.75
CA ASP A 14 -16.61 -4.76 22.73
C ASP A 14 -17.61 -5.90 22.44
N ASP A 15 -17.49 -6.54 21.28
CA ASP A 15 -18.44 -7.55 20.80
C ASP A 15 -18.20 -8.94 21.40
N GLY A 16 -17.97 -9.04 22.71
CA GLY A 16 -18.12 -10.28 23.51
C GLY A 16 -17.40 -11.56 23.02
N ARG A 17 -16.53 -11.51 22.02
CA ARG A 17 -15.76 -12.68 21.55
C ARG A 17 -14.41 -12.73 22.27
N PRO A 18 -14.00 -13.90 22.81
CA PRO A 18 -12.67 -14.03 23.39
C PRO A 18 -11.65 -14.00 22.26
N ASN A 19 -11.09 -12.81 22.04
CA ASN A 19 -10.06 -12.56 21.05
C ASN A 19 -8.77 -12.29 21.83
N ASP A 20 -8.07 -13.35 22.21
CA ASP A 20 -6.70 -13.28 22.72
C ASP A 20 -5.82 -12.54 21.71
N ARG A 21 -5.61 -11.23 21.93
CA ARG A 21 -4.62 -10.42 21.23
C ARG A 21 -3.95 -9.52 22.25
N GLY A 22 -2.75 -9.91 22.63
CA GLY A 22 -1.89 -9.29 23.62
C GLY A 22 -1.49 -7.84 23.31
N GLY A 23 -2.43 -6.91 23.45
CA GLY A 23 -2.12 -5.51 23.71
C GLY A 23 -2.30 -5.28 25.20
N GLY A 24 -1.21 -5.03 25.93
CA GLY A 24 -1.25 -4.70 27.36
C GLY A 24 -2.17 -3.51 27.67
N ALA A 25 -2.40 -3.28 28.96
CA ALA A 25 -3.33 -2.27 29.46
C ALA A 25 -3.17 -0.92 28.72
N ARG A 26 -4.27 -0.44 28.12
CA ARG A 26 -4.33 0.86 27.44
C ARG A 26 -4.65 1.94 28.47
N TYR A 27 -3.85 2.99 28.51
CA TYR A 27 -4.06 4.15 29.38
C TYR A 27 -4.99 5.19 28.73
N PRO A 28 -5.64 6.07 29.52
CA PRO A 28 -6.40 7.17 28.97
C PRO A 28 -5.53 8.08 28.09
N TYR A 29 -6.07 8.52 26.95
CA TYR A 29 -5.39 9.42 26.01
C TYR A 29 -6.40 10.38 25.38
N PRO A 30 -5.98 11.57 24.95
CA PRO A 30 -6.87 12.54 24.32
C PRO A 30 -7.34 12.04 22.94
N LYS A 31 -8.66 11.89 22.76
CA LYS A 31 -9.28 11.37 21.53
C LYS A 31 -9.33 12.36 20.36
N HIS A 32 -9.26 13.66 20.66
CA HIS A 32 -9.42 14.74 19.69
C HIS A 32 -8.09 15.22 19.09
N VAL A 33 -6.97 14.61 19.46
CA VAL A 33 -5.65 14.96 18.92
C VAL A 33 -5.39 14.15 17.66
N TRP A 34 -5.14 14.84 16.56
CA TRP A 34 -4.81 14.23 15.28
C TRP A 34 -3.31 14.34 14.99
N SER A 35 -2.72 13.27 14.48
CA SER A 35 -1.36 13.21 13.97
C SER A 35 -1.35 12.44 12.65
N PRO A 36 -0.56 12.88 11.65
CA PRO A 36 -0.54 12.26 10.32
C PRO A 36 -0.07 10.79 10.34
N ALA A 37 0.76 10.41 11.31
CA ALA A 37 1.26 9.04 11.46
C ALA A 37 0.31 8.12 12.27
N GLY A 38 -0.77 8.68 12.82
CA GLY A 38 -1.67 8.00 13.77
C GLY A 38 -1.48 8.48 15.21
N GLY A 39 -2.27 7.92 16.13
CA GLY A 39 -2.26 8.25 17.56
C GLY A 39 -2.01 7.03 18.45
N TRP A 40 -2.41 7.11 19.71
CA TRP A 40 -2.22 6.04 20.69
C TRP A 40 -2.97 4.75 20.30
N TRP A 41 -2.21 3.66 20.14
CA TRP A 41 -2.69 2.32 19.73
C TRP A 41 -3.55 2.34 18.46
N ALA A 42 -3.13 3.10 17.45
CA ALA A 42 -3.84 3.20 16.18
C ALA A 42 -4.07 1.82 15.54
N ARG A 43 -5.35 1.43 15.45
CA ARG A 43 -5.77 0.19 14.78
C ARG A 43 -7.05 0.45 13.99
N PRO A 44 -6.95 1.17 12.86
CA PRO A 44 -8.12 1.51 12.06
C PRO A 44 -8.81 0.24 11.56
N ALA A 45 -10.15 0.22 11.57
CA ALA A 45 -10.93 -0.93 11.13
C ALA A 45 -10.60 -1.34 9.68
N ASN A 46 -10.25 -0.37 8.83
CA ASN A 46 -10.01 -0.54 7.40
C ASN A 46 -8.51 -0.60 7.02
N TRP A 47 -7.62 -0.98 7.94
CA TRP A 47 -6.17 -1.01 7.68
C TRP A 47 -5.79 -1.81 6.42
N ARG A 48 -6.49 -2.92 6.16
CA ARG A 48 -6.23 -3.79 5.00
C ARG A 48 -6.47 -3.05 3.68
N SER A 49 -7.65 -2.45 3.54
CA SER A 49 -8.04 -1.74 2.33
C SER A 49 -7.11 -0.55 2.06
N ASN A 50 -6.75 0.20 3.11
CA ASN A 50 -5.84 1.34 2.98
C ASN A 50 -4.44 0.91 2.47
N THR A 51 -3.91 -0.20 3.00
CA THR A 51 -2.63 -0.75 2.53
C THR A 51 -2.72 -1.24 1.08
N VAL A 52 -3.82 -1.91 0.71
CA VAL A 52 -4.02 -2.40 -0.67
C VAL A 52 -4.05 -1.24 -1.66
N ILE A 53 -4.78 -0.16 -1.36
CA ILE A 53 -4.85 1.02 -2.23
C ILE A 53 -3.48 1.69 -2.35
N THR A 54 -2.78 1.87 -1.23
CA THR A 54 -1.45 2.48 -1.21
C THR A 54 -0.46 1.67 -2.06
N PHE A 55 -0.46 0.35 -1.89
CA PHE A 55 0.43 -0.54 -2.61
C PHE A 55 0.08 -0.63 -4.10
N ALA A 56 -1.20 -0.63 -4.45
CA ALA A 56 -1.64 -0.55 -5.84
C ALA A 56 -1.17 0.75 -6.51
N GLY A 57 -1.25 1.89 -5.81
CA GLY A 57 -0.74 3.16 -6.29
C GLY A 57 0.77 3.14 -6.52
N MET A 58 1.52 2.61 -5.55
CA MET A 58 2.99 2.43 -5.68
C MET A 58 3.36 1.58 -6.90
N PHE A 59 2.65 0.46 -7.10
CA PHE A 59 2.90 -0.42 -8.25
C PHE A 59 2.55 0.22 -9.57
N ALA A 60 1.45 0.96 -9.68
CA ALA A 60 1.07 1.64 -10.91
C ALA A 60 2.14 2.63 -11.34
N ILE A 61 2.69 3.41 -10.39
CA ILE A 61 3.77 4.35 -10.65
C ILE A 61 5.04 3.61 -11.03
N ALA A 62 5.45 2.61 -10.25
CA ALA A 62 6.66 1.83 -10.51
C ALA A 62 6.63 1.17 -11.89
N TYR A 63 5.47 0.60 -12.27
CA TYR A 63 5.26 0.01 -13.58
C TYR A 63 5.37 1.04 -14.70
N GLY A 64 4.73 2.21 -14.57
CA GLY A 64 4.83 3.27 -15.57
C GLY A 64 6.25 3.81 -15.75
N VAL A 65 7.01 3.95 -14.66
CA VAL A 65 8.44 4.32 -14.73
C VAL A 65 9.25 3.21 -15.40
N TRP A 66 8.97 1.94 -15.07
CA TRP A 66 9.68 0.80 -15.65
C TRP A 66 9.46 0.66 -17.16
N THR A 67 8.23 0.81 -17.66
CA THR A 67 7.95 0.73 -19.10
C THR A 67 8.70 1.81 -19.87
N VAL A 68 8.65 3.05 -19.38
CA VAL A 68 9.38 4.18 -19.95
C VAL A 68 10.89 3.97 -19.91
N SER A 69 11.41 3.41 -18.80
CA SER A 69 12.82 3.09 -18.66
C SER A 69 13.27 1.99 -19.64
N ALA A 70 12.45 0.95 -19.81
CA ALA A 70 12.75 -0.16 -20.70
C ALA A 70 12.73 0.27 -22.18
N ASP A 71 11.84 1.19 -22.55
CA ASP A 71 11.77 1.73 -23.92
C ASP A 71 12.93 2.66 -24.26
N ARG A 72 13.48 3.35 -23.26
CA ARG A 72 14.64 4.26 -23.41
C ARG A 72 15.99 3.56 -23.33
N GLU A 73 16.01 2.29 -22.97
CA GLU A 73 17.25 1.52 -22.86
C GLU A 73 17.78 1.18 -24.26
N ILE A 74 18.92 1.77 -24.62
CA ILE A 74 19.64 1.51 -25.88
C ILE A 74 21.03 0.94 -25.53
N ARG A 75 21.37 -0.21 -26.11
CA ARG A 75 22.72 -0.80 -26.05
C ARG A 75 23.38 -0.69 -27.40
N HIS A 76 24.58 -0.11 -27.44
CA HIS A 76 25.36 -0.01 -28.68
C HIS A 76 26.13 -1.30 -29.00
N VAL A 77 26.40 -2.12 -27.98
CA VAL A 77 27.12 -3.40 -28.10
C VAL A 77 26.26 -4.50 -27.47
N GLN A 78 26.14 -5.63 -28.17
CA GLN A 78 25.42 -6.79 -27.64
C GLN A 78 26.25 -7.47 -26.53
N PRO A 79 25.61 -7.94 -25.45
CA PRO A 79 26.29 -8.61 -24.36
C PRO A 79 26.69 -10.04 -24.75
N ASP A 80 27.89 -10.44 -24.35
CA ASP A 80 28.43 -11.80 -24.58
C ASP A 80 27.81 -12.88 -23.68
N ARG A 81 26.94 -12.49 -22.72
CA ARG A 81 26.30 -13.38 -21.73
C ARG A 81 24.84 -13.02 -21.54
N PRO A 82 23.97 -13.99 -21.19
CA PRO A 82 22.56 -13.71 -20.93
C PRO A 82 22.40 -12.84 -19.67
N ILE A 83 21.80 -11.67 -19.85
CA ILE A 83 21.51 -10.71 -18.77
C ILE A 83 19.98 -10.60 -18.68
N PRO A 84 19.38 -10.57 -17.47
CA PRO A 84 17.93 -10.54 -17.31
C PRO A 84 17.25 -9.36 -18.01
N SER A 85 17.94 -8.22 -18.17
CA SER A 85 17.41 -7.07 -18.90
C SER A 85 17.14 -7.31 -20.39
N MET A 86 17.70 -8.37 -20.97
CA MET A 86 17.40 -8.79 -22.33
C MET A 86 15.91 -9.21 -22.49
N MET A 87 15.24 -9.63 -21.42
CA MET A 87 13.84 -10.09 -21.48
C MET A 87 12.85 -8.94 -21.76
N TRP A 88 13.19 -7.71 -21.37
CA TRP A 88 12.28 -6.56 -21.49
C TRP A 88 12.80 -5.43 -22.36
N ALA A 89 14.11 -5.36 -22.60
CA ALA A 89 14.70 -4.33 -23.45
C ALA A 89 14.17 -4.39 -24.89
N LYS A 90 13.89 -3.22 -25.46
CA LYS A 90 13.27 -3.06 -26.77
C LYS A 90 14.06 -3.75 -27.90
N GLN A 91 15.40 -3.63 -27.87
CA GLN A 91 16.28 -4.14 -28.93
C GLN A 91 16.13 -5.65 -29.18
N TYR A 92 15.94 -6.45 -28.13
CA TYR A 92 15.77 -7.91 -28.28
C TYR A 92 14.36 -8.29 -28.70
N LYS A 93 13.35 -7.50 -28.31
CA LYS A 93 11.97 -7.70 -28.79
C LYS A 93 11.87 -7.44 -30.29
N ASP A 94 12.50 -6.38 -30.78
CA ASP A 94 12.48 -6.04 -32.20
C ASP A 94 13.25 -7.09 -33.04
N GLN A 95 14.46 -7.48 -32.60
CA GLN A 95 15.23 -8.56 -33.24
C GLN A 95 14.47 -9.90 -33.31
N SER A 96 13.70 -10.24 -32.27
CA SER A 96 12.89 -11.47 -32.25
C SER A 96 11.68 -11.46 -33.18
N ARG A 97 11.23 -10.28 -33.64
CA ARG A 97 10.07 -10.13 -34.53
C ARG A 97 10.46 -10.16 -36.01
N GLU A 98 11.71 -9.85 -36.32
CA GLU A 98 12.23 -9.80 -37.69
C GLU A 98 12.78 -11.16 -38.17
N ASN A 99 13.05 -12.09 -37.25
CA ASN A 99 13.40 -13.49 -37.54
C ASN A 99 12.16 -14.38 -37.62
#